data_AF-A0A963GQ65-F1
#
_entry.id   AF-A0A963GQ65-F1
#
_cell.length_a   1.000
_cell.length_b   1.000
_cell.length_c   1.000
_cell.angle_alpha   90.00
_cell.angle_beta   90.00
_cell.angle_gamma   90.00
#
_symmetry.space_group_name_H-M   'P 1'
#
loop_
_entity.id
_entity.type
_entity.pdbx_description
1 polymer ?
#
loop_
_entity_poly.entity_id
_entity_poly.type
_entity_poly.pdbx_seq_one_letter_code
_entity_poly.pdbx_strand_id
1 'polypeptide(L)' 'MSKEKFERSKPHVNVGTIGHVDHGKTTLTAAITRVMAVQFGGEFKAYDQIDSAP' A
#
# COMPACT_ATOMS: atom_id res chain seq x y z
N MET A 1 20.57 -12.92 8.18
CA MET A 1 20.85 -11.48 8.01
C MET A 1 19.71 -10.73 8.66
N SER A 2 19.97 -9.97 9.73
CA SER A 2 18.92 -9.23 10.43
C SER A 2 18.31 -8.20 9.47
N LYS A 3 16.98 -8.16 9.34
CA LYS A 3 16.29 -7.10 8.60
C LYS A 3 16.76 -5.75 9.12
N GLU A 4 17.07 -4.83 8.21
CA GLU A 4 17.40 -3.46 8.59
C GLU A 4 16.30 -2.87 9.47
N LYS A 5 16.71 -2.16 10.51
CA LYS A 5 15.79 -1.48 11.42
C LYS A 5 15.14 -0.33 10.64
N PHE A 6 13.81 -0.35 10.55
CA PHE A 6 13.07 0.72 9.90
C PHE A 6 13.20 2.03 10.70
N GLU A 7 13.79 3.06 10.09
CA GLU A 7 13.94 4.39 10.68
C GLU A 7 12.67 5.23 10.47
N ARG A 8 11.97 5.53 11.57
CA ARG A 8 10.70 6.31 11.57
C ARG A 8 10.95 7.80 11.70
N SER A 9 11.69 8.39 10.75
CA SER A 9 11.99 9.83 10.76
C SER A 9 10.85 10.72 10.23
N LYS A 10 9.91 10.13 9.48
CA LYS A 10 8.78 10.85 8.87
C LYS A 10 7.50 10.73 9.71
N PRO A 11 6.60 11.73 9.67
CA PRO A 11 5.26 11.60 10.23
C PRO A 11 4.54 10.37 9.68
N HIS A 12 3.90 9.61 10.57
CA HIS A 12 3.19 8.39 10.22
C HIS A 12 1.69 8.59 10.36
N VAL A 13 0.92 8.11 9.38
CA VAL A 13 -0.54 8.22 9.37
C VAL A 13 -1.14 6.87 8.99
N ASN A 14 -2.14 6.43 9.76
CA ASN A 14 -2.96 5.26 9.42
C ASN A 14 -4.07 5.69 8.45
N VAL A 15 -4.22 4.99 7.33
CA VAL A 15 -5.22 5.29 6.28
C VAL A 15 -5.91 4.02 5.80
N GLY A 16 -7.09 4.16 5.19
CA GLY A 16 -7.84 3.05 4.60
C GLY A 16 -8.79 3.52 3.50
N THR A 17 -9.13 2.60 2.59
CA THR A 17 -10.05 2.85 1.47
C THR A 17 -11.40 2.18 1.76
N ILE A 18 -12.47 2.97 1.91
CA ILE A 18 -13.83 2.50 2.22
C ILE A 18 -14.81 2.85 1.11
N GLY A 19 -15.95 2.16 1.02
CA GLY A 19 -16.97 2.38 -0.03
C GLY A 19 -17.78 1.13 -0.42
N HIS A 20 -18.79 1.33 -1.27
CA HIS A 20 -19.70 0.28 -1.73
C HIS A 20 -18.99 -0.84 -2.53
N VAL A 21 -19.62 -2.01 -2.64
CA VAL A 21 -19.10 -3.13 -3.44
C VAL A 21 -18.87 -2.67 -4.89
N ASP A 22 -17.84 -3.22 -5.54
CA ASP A 22 -17.44 -2.91 -6.92
C ASP A 22 -17.03 -1.47 -7.25
N HIS A 23 -16.88 -0.59 -6.25
CA HIS A 23 -16.36 0.78 -6.46
C HIS A 23 -14.82 0.85 -6.54
N GLY A 24 -14.15 -0.27 -6.80
CA GLY A 24 -12.71 -0.28 -7.11
C GLY A 24 -11.76 0.04 -5.96
N LYS A 25 -12.17 -0.18 -4.69
CA LYS A 25 -11.33 0.08 -3.51
C LYS A 25 -9.96 -0.61 -3.59
N THR A 26 -9.94 -1.91 -3.86
CA THR A 26 -8.71 -2.71 -3.98
C THR A 26 -7.85 -2.28 -5.17
N THR A 27 -8.49 -1.98 -6.31
CA THR A 27 -7.81 -1.47 -7.52
C THR A 27 -7.15 -0.13 -7.24
N LEU A 28 -7.82 0.77 -6.52
CA LEU A 28 -7.28 2.06 -6.12
C LEU A 28 -6.09 1.90 -5.18
N THR A 29 -6.17 1.01 -4.19
CA THR A 29 -5.05 0.74 -3.28
C THR A 29 -3.82 0.21 -4.04
N ALA A 30 -3.99 -0.70 -5.01
CA ALA A 30 -2.90 -1.20 -5.85
C ALA A 30 -2.30 -0.10 -6.74
N ALA A 31 -3.13 0.79 -7.29
CA ALA A 31 -2.64 1.92 -8.09
C ALA A 31 -1.82 2.90 -7.24
N ILE A 32 -2.27 3.21 -6.01
CA ILE A 32 -1.54 4.07 -5.08
C ILE A 32 -0.15 3.49 -4.77
N THR A 33 -0.05 2.20 -4.42
CA THR A 33 1.25 1.58 -4.13
C THR A 33 2.19 1.64 -5.34
N ARG A 34 1.67 1.43 -6.55
CA ARG A 34 2.44 1.51 -7.79
C ARG A 34 2.97 2.91 -8.05
N VAL A 35 2.10 3.92 -8.00
CA VAL A 35 2.48 5.31 -8.29
C VAL A 35 3.48 5.80 -7.25
N MET A 36 3.27 5.51 -5.97
CA MET A 36 4.21 5.90 -4.91
C MET A 36 5.57 5.21 -5.08
N ALA A 37 5.60 3.92 -5.41
CA ALA A 37 6.85 3.20 -5.68
C ALA A 37 7.62 3.78 -6.88
N VAL A 38 6.91 4.17 -7.95
CA VAL A 38 7.52 4.81 -9.13
C VAL A 38 8.02 6.22 -8.82
N GLN A 39 7.25 7.01 -8.09
CA GLN A 39 7.54 8.44 -7.88
C GLN A 39 8.55 8.68 -6.75
N PHE A 40 8.48 7.91 -5.67
CA PHE A 40 9.24 8.14 -4.45
C PHE A 40 10.13 6.96 -4.04
N GLY A 41 10.12 5.87 -4.82
CA GLY A 41 10.70 4.60 -4.42
C GLY A 41 9.81 3.82 -3.44
N GLY A 42 10.23 2.62 -3.09
CA GLY A 42 9.51 1.72 -2.18
C GLY A 42 8.91 0.50 -2.87
N GLU A 43 8.18 -0.29 -2.10
CA GLU A 43 7.64 -1.57 -2.56
C GLU A 43 6.25 -1.39 -3.20
N PHE A 44 6.15 -1.78 -4.47
CA PHE A 44 4.86 -2.00 -5.10
C PHE A 44 4.20 -3.25 -4.50
N LYS A 45 2.91 -3.15 -4.16
CA LYS A 45 2.08 -4.30 -3.79
C LYS A 45 1.02 -4.51 -4.86
N ALA A 46 1.03 -5.69 -5.45
CA ALA A 46 0.05 -6.08 -6.47
C ALA A 46 -1.33 -6.32 -5.86
N TYR A 47 -2.36 -6.32 -6.70
CA TYR A 47 -3.77 -6.42 -6.28
C TYR A 47 -4.06 -7.64 -5.41
N ASP A 48 -3.54 -8.80 -5.83
CA ASP A 48 -3.61 -10.09 -5.16
C ASP A 48 -2.94 -10.10 -3.77
N GLN A 49 -2.03 -9.16 -3.50
CA GLN A 49 -1.38 -8.99 -2.20
C GLN A 49 -2.13 -8.03 -1.28
N ILE A 50 -3.17 -7.36 -1.79
CA ILE A 50 -4.04 -6.45 -1.04
C ILE A 50 -5.37 -7.13 -0.75
N ASP A 51 -5.88 -7.89 -1.73
CA ASP A 51 -7.04 -8.77 -1.58
C ASP A 51 -6.67 -10.09 -0.91
N SER A 52 -6.08 -9.99 0.27
CA SER A 52 -5.73 -11.13 1.12
C SER A 52 -6.56 -11.05 2.40
N ALA A 53 -7.88 -11.12 2.25
CA ALA A 53 -8.75 -11.56 3.34
C ALA A 53 -8.51 -13.07 3.55
N PRO A 54 -8.27 -13.56 4.78
CA PRO A 54 -8.26 -14.99 5.06
C PRO A 54 -9.64 -15.63 4.82
#